data_AF-A0A1C5UXM6-F1
#
_entry.id   AF-A0A1C5UXM6-F1
#
_cell.length_a   1.000
_cell.length_b   1.000
_cell.length_c   1.000
_cell.angle_alpha   90.00
_cell.angle_beta   90.00
_cell.angle_gamma   90.00
#
_symmetry.space_group_name_H-M   'P 1'
#
loop_
_entity.id
_entity.type
_entity.pdbx_description
1 polymer ?
#
loop_
_entity_poly.entity_id
_entity_poly.type
_entity_poly.pdbx_seq_one_letter_code
_entity_poly.pdbx_strand_id
1 'polypeptide(L)'
;MSKDLTTSQIDRQNILNNDLAVNEIQNQTGIQGIIFDGRLRFTKSMVATYFNVDVRTIERYVSDNSDEITANGYEILKGKNLKNSWIV
;
A
#
# COMPACT_ATOMS: atom_id res chain seq x y z
N MET A 1 -10.19 -12.83 -20.66
CA MET A 1 -11.21 -11.92 -20.07
C MET A 1 -10.47 -11.06 -19.06
N SER A 2 -10.49 -9.74 -19.20
CA SER A 2 -9.81 -8.85 -18.26
C SER A 2 -10.39 -9.07 -16.87
N LYS A 3 -9.57 -9.39 -15.88
CA LYS A 3 -10.01 -9.46 -14.49
C LYS A 3 -10.31 -8.04 -14.04
N ASP A 4 -11.56 -7.74 -13.73
CA ASP A 4 -11.94 -6.45 -13.20
C ASP A 4 -11.59 -6.37 -11.71
N LEU A 5 -10.43 -5.77 -11.43
CA LEU A 5 -9.94 -5.59 -10.08
C LEU A 5 -10.79 -4.62 -9.25
N THR A 6 -11.67 -3.83 -9.89
CA THR A 6 -12.57 -2.92 -9.17
C THR A 6 -13.73 -3.66 -8.50
N THR A 7 -14.10 -4.83 -9.02
CA THR A 7 -15.25 -5.61 -8.56
C THR A 7 -14.86 -6.94 -7.91
N SER A 8 -13.69 -7.50 -8.23
CA SER A 8 -13.25 -8.82 -7.74
C SER A 8 -12.25 -8.73 -6.59
N GLN A 9 -12.74 -8.89 -5.35
CA GLN A 9 -11.89 -8.99 -4.16
C GLN A 9 -10.95 -10.20 -4.21
N ILE A 10 -11.43 -11.36 -4.72
CA ILE A 10 -10.63 -12.58 -4.81
C ILE A 10 -9.43 -12.37 -5.75
N ASP A 11 -9.62 -11.69 -6.88
CA ASP A 11 -8.51 -11.40 -7.79
C ASP A 11 -7.50 -10.43 -7.18
N ARG A 12 -7.95 -9.41 -6.44
CA ARG A 12 -7.04 -8.54 -5.68
C ARG A 12 -6.27 -9.31 -4.63
N GLN A 13 -6.93 -10.16 -3.86
CA GLN A 13 -6.29 -11.00 -2.83
C GLN A 13 -5.23 -11.95 -3.43
N ASN A 14 -5.49 -12.52 -4.60
CA ASN A 14 -4.51 -13.35 -5.31
C ASN A 14 -3.26 -12.55 -5.75
N ILE A 15 -3.43 -11.28 -6.14
CA ILE A 15 -2.30 -10.40 -6.49
C ILE A 15 -1.54 -9.99 -5.22
N LEU A 16 -2.26 -9.57 -4.18
CA LEU A 16 -1.69 -9.05 -2.94
C LEU A 16 -0.91 -10.09 -2.13
N ASN A 17 -1.24 -11.38 -2.24
CA ASN A 17 -0.51 -12.48 -1.59
C ASN A 17 0.53 -13.15 -2.50
N ASN A 18 0.83 -12.58 -3.66
CA ASN A 18 1.83 -13.09 -4.59
C ASN A 18 3.04 -12.16 -4.64
N ASP A 19 4.12 -12.56 -3.96
CA ASP A 19 5.34 -11.77 -3.88
C ASP A 19 5.92 -11.41 -5.26
N LEU A 20 5.82 -12.31 -6.26
CA LEU A 20 6.30 -12.02 -7.61
C LEU A 20 5.47 -10.91 -8.27
N ALA A 21 4.15 -10.94 -8.09
CA ALA A 21 3.26 -9.91 -8.62
C ALA A 21 3.50 -8.56 -7.94
N VAL A 22 3.66 -8.55 -6.62
CA VAL A 22 3.95 -7.33 -5.85
C VAL A 22 5.31 -6.75 -6.23
N ASN A 23 6.34 -7.58 -6.38
CA ASN A 23 7.67 -7.15 -6.82
C ASN A 23 7.64 -6.57 -8.24
N GLU A 24 6.88 -7.18 -9.15
CA GLU A 24 6.74 -6.66 -10.51
C GLU A 24 6.00 -5.30 -10.53
N ILE A 25 4.95 -5.15 -9.72
CA ILE A 25 4.27 -3.85 -9.55
C ILE A 25 5.26 -2.80 -9.04
N GLN A 26 6.10 -3.13 -8.05
CA GLN A 26 7.12 -2.21 -7.53
C GLN A 26 8.14 -1.82 -8.62
N ASN A 27 8.61 -2.79 -9.40
CA ASN A 27 9.55 -2.56 -10.49
C ASN A 27 8.96 -1.67 -11.59
N GLN A 28 7.70 -1.91 -11.98
CA GLN A 28 7.05 -1.15 -13.05
C GLN A 28 6.59 0.25 -12.62
N THR A 29 6.12 0.39 -11.38
CA THR A 29 5.72 1.70 -10.85
C THR A 29 6.94 2.57 -10.56
N GLY A 30 8.09 1.98 -10.23
CA GLY A 30 9.29 2.73 -9.87
C GLY A 30 9.09 3.59 -8.63
N ILE A 31 8.05 3.32 -7.84
CA ILE A 31 7.76 4.08 -6.62
C ILE A 31 8.87 3.78 -5.61
N GLN A 32 9.67 4.80 -5.33
CA GLN A 32 10.77 4.66 -4.38
C GLN A 32 10.18 4.61 -2.98
N GLY A 33 10.28 3.45 -2.33
CA GLY A 33 9.96 3.28 -0.92
C GLY A 33 11.18 3.57 -0.04
N ILE A 34 10.98 3.47 1.27
CA ILE A 34 12.09 3.51 2.22
C ILE A 34 12.16 2.22 3.02
N ILE A 35 13.37 1.82 3.42
CA ILE A 35 13.55 0.68 4.33
C ILE A 35 13.40 1.18 5.76
N PHE A 36 12.46 0.59 6.48
CA PHE A 36 12.18 0.91 7.85
C PHE A 36 11.80 -0.37 8.61
N ASP A 37 12.51 -0.64 9.71
CA ASP A 37 12.41 -1.88 10.49
C ASP A 37 12.59 -3.15 9.63
N GLY A 38 13.57 -3.09 8.71
CA GLY A 38 13.87 -4.18 7.78
C GLY A 38 12.81 -4.43 6.69
N ARG A 39 11.78 -3.59 6.60
CA ARG A 39 10.68 -3.70 5.62
C ARG A 39 10.61 -2.48 4.71
N LEU A 40 10.19 -2.69 3.46
CA LEU A 40 9.90 -1.59 2.54
C LEU A 40 8.58 -0.92 2.94
N ARG A 41 8.60 0.40 3.09
CA ARG A 41 7.47 1.22 3.52
C ARG A 41 7.30 2.48 2.67
N PHE A 42 6.10 3.05 2.71
CA PHE A 42 5.71 4.18 1.87
C PHE A 42 4.95 5.23 2.66
N THR A 43 5.52 6.43 2.77
CA THR A 43 4.78 7.56 3.35
C THR A 43 3.58 7.90 2.49
N LYS A 44 2.51 8.38 3.13
CA LYS A 44 1.33 8.91 2.42
C LYS A 44 1.72 9.98 1.40
N SER A 45 2.72 10.81 1.71
CA SER A 45 3.23 11.84 0.82
C SER A 45 3.88 11.25 -0.42
N MET A 46 4.70 10.20 -0.30
CA MET A 46 5.34 9.53 -1.45
C MET A 46 4.29 8.95 -2.40
N VAL A 47 3.29 8.25 -1.85
CA VAL A 47 2.20 7.68 -2.63
C VAL A 47 1.34 8.77 -3.28
N ALA A 48 1.03 9.85 -2.54
CA ALA A 48 0.29 10.98 -3.06
C ALA A 48 1.02 11.70 -4.21
N THR A 49 2.34 11.90 -4.08
CA THR A 49 3.18 12.47 -5.13
C THR A 49 3.21 11.57 -6.36
N TYR A 50 3.38 10.26 -6.19
CA TYR A 50 3.40 9.30 -7.29
C TYR A 50 2.10 9.33 -8.11
N PHE A 51 0.94 9.33 -7.43
CA PHE A 51 -0.37 9.39 -8.09
C PHE A 51 -0.82 10.81 -8.48
N ASN A 52 -0.04 11.84 -8.13
CA ASN A 52 -0.41 13.25 -8.31
C ASN A 52 -1.79 13.59 -7.71
N VAL A 53 -2.03 13.18 -6.47
CA VAL A 53 -3.27 13.43 -5.73
C VAL A 53 -2.99 14.09 -4.38
N ASP A 54 -4.03 14.61 -3.74
CA ASP A 54 -3.92 15.12 -2.38
C ASP A 54 -3.68 13.97 -1.38
N VAL A 55 -2.92 14.24 -0.32
CA VAL A 55 -2.67 13.25 0.74
C VAL A 55 -3.98 12.73 1.35
N ARG A 56 -5.02 13.56 1.47
CA ARG A 56 -6.34 13.15 1.97
C ARG A 56 -7.00 12.10 1.08
N THR A 57 -6.72 12.11 -0.22
CA THR A 57 -7.20 11.08 -1.14
C THR A 57 -6.59 9.73 -0.76
N ILE A 58 -5.28 9.68 -0.53
CA ILE A 58 -4.59 8.47 -0.06
C ILE A 58 -5.14 8.04 1.30
N GLU A 59 -5.34 8.97 2.24
CA GLU A 59 -5.90 8.66 3.56
C GLU A 59 -7.28 8.04 3.49
N ARG A 60 -8.16 8.58 2.64
CA ARG A 60 -9.49 8.05 2.40
C ARG A 60 -9.41 6.63 1.85
N TYR A 61 -8.65 6.39 0.78
CA TYR A 61 -8.53 5.05 0.20
C TYR A 61 -7.93 4.02 1.16
N VAL A 62 -6.91 4.41 1.94
CA VAL A 62 -6.33 3.52 2.96
C VAL A 62 -7.32 3.24 4.09
N SER A 63 -8.15 4.22 4.47
CA SER A 63 -9.18 4.03 5.49
C SER A 63 -10.30 3.11 4.99
N ASP A 64 -10.81 3.39 3.79
CA ASP A 64 -11.93 2.66 3.17
C ASP A 64 -11.58 1.20 2.87
N ASN A 65 -10.29 0.89 2.67
CA ASN A 65 -9.80 -0.46 2.36
C ASN A 65 -8.96 -1.08 3.49
N SER A 66 -9.01 -0.52 4.70
CA SER A 66 -8.15 -0.94 5.81
C SER A 66 -8.31 -2.41 6.21
N ASP A 67 -9.54 -2.93 6.18
CA ASP A 67 -9.82 -4.34 6.45
C ASP A 67 -9.16 -5.27 5.42
N GLU A 68 -9.21 -4.94 4.12
CA GLU A 68 -8.58 -5.74 3.06
C GLU A 68 -7.05 -5.68 3.17
N ILE A 69 -6.49 -4.49 3.40
CA ILE A 69 -5.04 -4.29 3.55
C ILE A 69 -4.51 -5.17 4.69
N THR A 70 -5.15 -5.10 5.86
CA THR A 70 -4.74 -5.87 7.04
C THR A 70 -4.96 -7.37 6.88
N ALA A 71 -6.06 -7.79 6.24
CA ALA A 71 -6.33 -9.20 5.95
C ALA A 71 -5.29 -9.85 5.02
N ASN A 72 -4.62 -9.05 4.20
CA ASN A 72 -3.52 -9.49 3.32
C ASN A 72 -2.13 -9.34 3.96
N GLY A 73 -2.03 -9.09 5.27
CA GLY A 73 -0.76 -9.05 5.99
C GLY A 73 0.02 -7.73 5.88
N TYR A 74 -0.57 -6.70 5.28
CA TYR A 74 0.03 -5.37 5.23
C TYR A 74 -0.28 -4.57 6.49
N GLU A 75 0.62 -3.66 6.83
CA GLU A 75 0.52 -2.86 8.05
C GLU A 75 0.23 -1.40 7.75
N ILE A 76 -0.75 -0.81 8.45
CA ILE A 76 -1.05 0.62 8.37
C ILE A 76 -0.59 1.29 9.67
N LEU A 77 0.44 2.12 9.59
CA LEU A 77 0.99 2.84 10.74
C LEU A 77 0.26 4.17 10.95
N LYS A 78 -0.22 4.41 12.19
CA LYS A 78 -0.94 5.65 12.60
C LYS A 78 -0.53 6.08 14.03
N GLY A 79 -0.45 7.39 14.28
CA GLY A 79 -0.44 7.97 15.64
C GLY A 79 0.79 7.64 16.52
N LYS A 80 0.56 7.41 17.83
CA LYS A 80 1.60 7.15 18.87
C LYS A 80 2.53 5.95 18.57
N ASN A 81 2.14 5.04 17.68
CA ASN A 81 3.02 3.96 17.22
C ASN A 81 4.19 4.47 16.35
N LEU A 82 4.16 5.74 15.91
CA LEU A 82 5.32 6.45 15.36
C LEU A 82 6.23 7.11 16.41
N LYS A 83 5.89 7.12 17.70
CA LYS A 83 6.74 7.80 18.71
C LYS A 83 8.06 7.10 18.98
N ASN A 84 8.19 5.81 18.66
CA ASN A 84 9.45 5.08 18.86
C ASN A 84 10.18 4.73 17.58
N SER A 85 9.57 4.91 16.40
CA SER A 85 10.25 4.74 15.13
C SER A 85 9.33 5.27 14.01
N TRP A 86 9.86 6.06 13.07
CA TRP A 86 9.10 6.83 12.09
C TRP A 86 8.88 6.07 10.77
N ILE A 87 7.66 6.08 10.22
CA ILE A 87 7.28 6.04 8.77
C ILE A 87 6.23 4.95 8.44
N VAL A 88 5.14 5.40 7.79
CA VAL A 88 4.12 4.62 7.07
C VAL A 88 4.74 3.81 5.95
#